data_AF-A0A4Q3Y167-F1
#
_entry.id   AF-A0A4Q3Y167-F1
#
_cell.length_a   1.000
_cell.length_b   1.000
_cell.length_c   1.000
_cell.angle_alpha   90.00
_cell.angle_beta   90.00
_cell.angle_gamma   90.00
#
_symmetry.space_group_name_H-M   'P 1'
#
loop_
_entity.id
_entity.type
_entity.pdbx_description
1 polymer ?
#
loop_
_entity_poly.entity_id
_entity_poly.type
_entity_poly.pdbx_seq_one_letter_code
_entity_poly.pdbx_strand_id
1 'polypeptide(L)'
;MSRLQAELQRLYGDADGGVRAMVLELARPADWEVLSRVWRGVQADLQLPAPAIAVSGTDGLQLWFSLQEPVSADRAGAFLAQLRARYLAGTAPARLRAMPSAGAAPWQAPAVPALQAGTENWSAFVAP
;
A
#
# COMPACT_ATOMS: atom_id res chain seq x y z
N MET A 1 -22.15 -4.02 12.60
CA MET A 1 -20.99 -3.34 11.99
C MET A 1 -21.08 -1.85 12.27
N SER A 2 -19.96 -1.19 12.62
CA SER A 2 -19.94 0.26 12.81
C SER A 2 -19.98 1.01 11.47
N ARG A 3 -20.46 2.26 11.47
CA ARG A 3 -20.43 3.15 10.30
C ARG A 3 -19.00 3.32 9.76
N LEU A 4 -18.03 3.43 10.65
CA LEU A 4 -16.61 3.51 10.29
C LEU A 4 -16.16 2.25 9.55
N GLN A 5 -16.51 1.05 10.02
CA GLN A 5 -16.17 -0.20 9.32
C GLN A 5 -16.78 -0.30 7.92
N ALA A 6 -18.02 0.17 7.74
CA ALA A 6 -18.66 0.18 6.42
C ALA A 6 -17.95 1.14 5.45
N GLU A 7 -17.56 2.33 5.92
CA GLU A 7 -16.79 3.29 5.10
C GLU A 7 -15.38 2.78 4.79
N LEU A 8 -14.69 2.19 5.76
CA LEU A 8 -13.39 1.56 5.54
C LEU A 8 -13.51 0.40 4.54
N GLN A 9 -14.58 -0.38 4.62
CA GLN A 9 -14.82 -1.46 3.66
C GLN A 9 -15.05 -0.90 2.26
N ARG A 10 -15.89 0.13 2.09
CA ARG A 10 -16.08 0.83 0.81
C ARG A 10 -14.77 1.40 0.24
N LEU A 11 -13.91 1.95 1.09
CA LEU A 11 -12.64 2.57 0.68
C LEU A 11 -11.57 1.55 0.29
N TYR A 12 -11.50 0.42 0.99
CA TYR A 12 -10.38 -0.52 0.87
C TYR A 12 -10.74 -1.86 0.21
N GLY A 13 -12.02 -2.22 0.10
CA GLY A 13 -12.45 -3.48 -0.50
C GLY A 13 -13.83 -3.41 -1.17
N ASP A 14 -14.23 -4.52 -1.78
CA ASP A 14 -15.59 -4.75 -2.26
C ASP A 14 -16.08 -6.12 -1.77
N ALA A 15 -17.39 -6.28 -1.60
CA ALA A 15 -18.01 -7.53 -1.13
C ALA A 15 -17.77 -8.70 -2.08
N ASP A 16 -17.50 -8.43 -3.36
CA ASP A 16 -17.31 -9.41 -4.43
C ASP A 16 -15.83 -9.83 -4.63
N GLY A 17 -14.94 -9.54 -3.68
CA GLY A 17 -13.52 -9.93 -3.75
C GLY A 17 -12.63 -9.02 -4.60
N GLY A 18 -13.18 -7.89 -5.06
CA GLY A 18 -12.42 -6.82 -5.68
C GLY A 18 -11.70 -5.94 -4.66
N VAL A 19 -10.54 -5.39 -5.04
CA VAL A 19 -9.80 -4.40 -4.26
C VAL A 19 -9.92 -3.01 -4.89
N ARG A 20 -10.12 -2.00 -4.05
CA ARG A 20 -10.16 -0.57 -4.46
C ARG A 20 -8.89 0.20 -4.07
N ALA A 21 -8.05 -0.41 -3.24
CA ALA A 21 -6.76 0.14 -2.86
C ALA A 21 -5.67 -0.90 -3.02
N MET A 22 -4.49 -0.44 -3.43
CA MET A 22 -3.25 -1.21 -3.39
C MET A 22 -2.25 -0.47 -2.51
N VAL A 23 -1.45 -1.22 -1.77
CA VAL A 23 -0.42 -0.67 -0.89
C VAL A 23 0.91 -1.33 -1.19
N LEU A 24 1.97 -0.51 -1.28
CA LEU A 24 3.35 -0.96 -1.28
C LEU A 24 4.07 -0.32 -0.10
N GLU A 25 4.58 -1.14 0.82
CA GLU A 25 5.32 -0.70 1.99
C GLU A 25 6.80 -1.06 1.86
N LEU A 26 7.66 -0.10 2.18
CA LEU A 26 9.06 -0.34 2.49
C LEU A 26 9.27 -0.19 4.00
N ALA A 27 9.49 -1.32 4.67
CA ALA A 27 9.79 -1.41 6.09
C ALA A 27 11.31 -1.40 6.36
N ARG A 28 11.69 -0.92 7.56
CA ARG A 28 12.99 -1.05 8.26
C ARG A 28 14.26 -1.18 7.38
N PRO A 29 15.14 -0.17 7.39
CA PRO A 29 14.81 1.23 7.67
C PRO A 29 13.81 1.73 6.62
N ALA A 30 12.89 2.61 7.01
CA ALA A 30 12.15 3.38 6.02
C ALA A 30 13.15 4.18 5.17
N ASP A 31 12.98 4.15 3.85
CA ASP A 31 13.90 4.80 2.91
C ASP A 31 13.11 5.43 1.77
N TRP A 32 12.96 6.75 1.85
CA TRP A 32 12.24 7.51 0.83
C TRP A 32 12.98 7.53 -0.51
N GLU A 33 14.31 7.52 -0.53
CA GLU A 33 15.06 7.50 -1.80
C GLU A 33 14.76 6.25 -2.61
N VAL A 34 14.60 5.11 -1.93
CA VAL A 34 14.16 3.86 -2.56
C VAL A 34 12.69 3.95 -3.00
N LEU A 35 11.78 4.35 -2.11
CA LEU A 35 10.34 4.33 -2.40
C LEU A 35 9.93 5.39 -3.45
N SER A 36 10.65 6.51 -3.51
CA SER A 36 10.43 7.58 -4.48
C SER A 36 10.66 7.14 -5.92
N ARG A 37 11.44 6.08 -6.16
CA ARG A 37 11.61 5.49 -7.49
C ARG A 37 10.31 4.94 -8.03
N VAL A 38 9.54 4.26 -7.17
CA VAL A 38 8.19 3.81 -7.51
C VAL A 38 7.27 5.01 -7.68
N TRP A 39 7.26 5.94 -6.70
CA TRP A 39 6.38 7.10 -6.72
C TRP A 39 6.53 7.94 -8.00
N ARG A 40 7.76 8.21 -8.44
CA ARG A 40 8.05 8.91 -9.70
C ARG A 40 7.78 8.03 -10.92
N GLY A 41 8.22 6.78 -10.89
CA GLY A 41 8.13 5.86 -12.03
C GLY A 41 6.69 5.56 -12.44
N VAL A 42 5.75 5.40 -11.50
CA VAL A 42 4.34 5.18 -11.85
C VAL A 42 3.70 6.39 -12.54
N GLN A 43 4.14 7.61 -12.22
CA GLN A 43 3.66 8.82 -12.87
C GLN A 43 4.31 9.00 -14.24
N ALA A 44 5.65 8.88 -14.32
CA ALA A 44 6.38 9.12 -15.56
C ALA A 44 6.14 8.02 -16.61
N ASP A 45 6.25 6.75 -16.20
CA ASP A 45 6.25 5.62 -17.13
C ASP A 45 4.84 5.11 -17.41
N LEU A 46 3.96 5.16 -16.40
CA LEU A 46 2.61 4.57 -16.47
C LEU A 46 1.50 5.62 -16.52
N GLN A 47 1.84 6.91 -16.41
CA GLN A 47 0.89 8.02 -16.40
C GLN A 47 -0.22 7.87 -15.34
N LEU A 48 0.11 7.20 -14.23
CA LEU A 48 -0.81 7.04 -13.10
C LEU A 48 -0.77 8.30 -12.22
N PRO A 49 -1.85 8.58 -11.48
CA PRO A 49 -1.81 9.58 -10.42
C PRO A 49 -0.71 9.29 -9.41
N ALA A 50 -0.19 10.35 -8.79
CA ALA A 50 0.73 10.21 -7.67
C ALA A 50 0.09 9.35 -6.58
N PRO A 51 0.71 8.23 -6.16
CA PRO A 51 0.19 7.47 -5.03
C PRO A 51 0.36 8.29 -3.75
N ALA A 52 -0.64 8.19 -2.88
CA ALA A 52 -0.61 8.83 -1.58
C ALA A 52 0.51 8.23 -0.72
N ILE A 53 1.15 9.07 0.09
CA ILE A 53 2.26 8.67 0.96
C ILE A 53 1.75 8.62 2.38
N ALA A 54 1.97 7.49 3.06
CA ALA A 54 1.68 7.34 4.47
C ALA A 54 2.90 6.87 5.25
N VAL A 55 3.00 7.33 6.49
CA VAL A 55 3.88 6.74 7.50
C VAL A 55 3.08 5.66 8.23
N SER A 56 3.69 4.48 8.46
CA SER A 56 2.99 3.38 9.12
C SER A 56 2.76 3.61 10.62
N GLY A 57 3.40 4.62 11.22
CA GLY A 57 3.45 4.81 12.68
C GLY A 57 4.44 3.86 13.38
N THR A 58 5.06 2.94 12.64
CA THR A 58 6.13 2.08 13.16
C THR A 58 7.47 2.49 12.55
N ASP A 59 7.77 1.97 11.37
CA ASP A 59 9.11 1.90 10.80
C ASP A 59 9.09 1.80 9.27
N GLY A 60 7.91 2.01 8.67
CA GLY A 60 7.66 1.85 7.25
C GLY A 60 7.08 3.10 6.62
N LEU A 61 7.40 3.26 5.34
CA LEU A 61 6.73 4.19 4.44
C LEU A 61 5.88 3.40 3.46
N GLN A 62 4.69 3.91 3.20
CA GLN A 62 3.69 3.27 2.35
C GLN A 62 3.33 4.17 1.18
N LEU A 63 3.17 3.56 0.01
CA LEU A 63 2.51 4.14 -1.15
C LEU A 63 1.13 3.51 -1.28
N TRP A 64 0.10 4.36 -1.26
CA TRP A 64 -1.30 3.98 -1.41
C TRP A 64 -1.80 4.38 -2.79
N PHE A 65 -2.28 3.39 -3.54
CA PHE A 65 -2.86 3.58 -4.87
C PHE A 65 -4.37 3.42 -4.75
N SER A 66 -5.11 4.49 -5.04
CA SER A 66 -6.57 4.45 -5.12
C SER A 66 -7.00 4.06 -6.53
N LEU A 67 -7.95 3.13 -6.64
CA LEU A 67 -8.49 2.65 -7.92
C LEU A 67 -9.92 3.17 -8.09
N GLN A 68 -10.20 3.72 -9.28
CA GLN A 68 -11.53 4.22 -9.62
C GLN A 68 -12.57 3.09 -9.61
N GLU A 69 -12.20 1.96 -10.21
CA GLU A 69 -12.99 0.73 -10.26
C GLU A 69 -12.27 -0.40 -9.51
N PRO A 70 -13.01 -1.29 -8.84
CA PRO A 70 -12.41 -2.43 -8.18
C PRO A 70 -11.77 -3.37 -9.21
N VAL A 71 -10.62 -3.93 -8.87
CA VAL A 71 -9.93 -4.95 -9.68
C VAL A 71 -9.77 -6.22 -8.86
N SER A 72 -9.58 -7.37 -9.50
CA SER A 72 -9.33 -8.62 -8.77
C SER A 72 -8.04 -8.53 -7.95
N ALA A 73 -8.03 -9.16 -6.77
CA ALA A 73 -6.86 -9.21 -5.90
C ALA A 73 -5.63 -9.79 -6.61
N ASP A 74 -5.80 -10.79 -7.47
CA ASP A 74 -4.72 -11.39 -8.26
C ASP A 74 -4.10 -10.40 -9.24
N ARG A 75 -4.94 -9.62 -9.94
CA ARG A 75 -4.46 -8.62 -10.90
C ARG A 75 -3.71 -7.49 -10.18
N ALA A 76 -4.24 -7.02 -9.06
CA ALA A 76 -3.59 -6.01 -8.23
C ALA A 76 -2.26 -6.53 -7.65
N GLY A 77 -2.23 -7.76 -7.14
CA GLY A 77 -1.02 -8.40 -6.62
C GLY A 77 0.05 -8.58 -7.70
N ALA A 78 -0.33 -9.02 -8.89
CA ALA A 78 0.56 -9.14 -10.04
C ALA A 78 1.13 -7.77 -10.47
N PHE A 79 0.29 -6.73 -10.50
CA PHE A 79 0.73 -5.37 -10.79
C PHE A 79 1.77 -4.88 -9.79
N LEU A 80 1.52 -5.04 -8.48
CA LEU A 80 2.49 -4.68 -7.43
C LEU A 80 3.79 -5.47 -7.54
N ALA A 81 3.72 -6.76 -7.91
CA ALA A 81 4.91 -7.57 -8.15
C ALA A 81 5.76 -7.01 -9.30
N GLN A 82 5.13 -6.56 -10.39
CA GLN A 82 5.83 -5.93 -11.52
C GLN A 82 6.45 -4.58 -11.13
N LEU A 83 5.74 -3.75 -10.34
CA LEU A 83 6.31 -2.51 -9.82
C LEU A 83 7.56 -2.77 -8.97
N ARG A 84 7.52 -3.79 -8.10
CA ARG A 84 8.67 -4.21 -7.30
C ARG A 84 9.83 -4.68 -8.18
N ALA A 85 9.56 -5.54 -9.16
CA ALA A 85 10.58 -6.04 -10.06
C ALA A 85 11.24 -4.91 -10.88
N ARG A 86 10.44 -3.93 -11.35
CA ARG A 86 10.92 -2.83 -12.18
C ARG A 86 11.70 -1.78 -11.39
N TYR A 87 11.16 -1.31 -10.28
CA TYR A 87 11.70 -0.13 -9.58
C TYR A 87 12.50 -0.48 -8.32
N LEU A 88 12.38 -1.71 -7.81
CA LEU A 88 12.92 -2.14 -6.52
C LEU A 88 13.74 -3.44 -6.60
N ALA A 89 14.28 -3.78 -7.78
CA ALA A 89 15.03 -5.03 -8.00
C ALA A 89 16.22 -5.26 -7.03
N GLY A 90 16.80 -4.19 -6.48
CA GLY A 90 17.91 -4.26 -5.51
C GLY A 90 17.48 -4.23 -4.03
N THR A 91 16.18 -4.15 -3.75
CA THR A 91 15.67 -4.05 -2.38
C THR A 91 15.36 -5.44 -1.84
N ALA A 92 15.89 -5.76 -0.65
CA ALA A 92 15.66 -7.05 0.01
C ALA A 92 14.15 -7.36 0.13
N PRO A 93 13.67 -8.52 -0.37
CA PRO A 93 12.24 -8.85 -0.37
C PRO A 93 11.60 -8.81 1.03
N ALA A 94 12.35 -9.15 2.08
CA ALA A 94 11.89 -9.11 3.47
C ALA A 94 11.52 -7.69 3.97
N ARG A 95 12.01 -6.64 3.30
CA ARG A 95 11.67 -5.24 3.61
C ARG A 95 10.42 -4.76 2.87
N LEU A 96 9.96 -5.50 1.87
CA LEU A 96 8.85 -5.08 1.03
C LEU A 96 7.59 -5.85 1.40
N ARG A 97 6.54 -5.11 1.73
CA ARG A 97 5.19 -5.67 1.88
C ARG A 97 4.28 -5.06 0.85
N ALA A 98 3.28 -5.83 0.43
CA ALA A 98 2.32 -5.40 -0.56
C ALA A 98 0.93 -5.92 -0.19
N MET A 99 -0.09 -5.13 -0.48
CA MET A 99 -1.48 -5.50 -0.33
C MET A 99 -2.22 -5.09 -1.61
N PRO A 100 -2.97 -6.00 -2.26
CA PRO A 100 -3.09 -7.42 -1.94
C PRO A 100 -1.79 -8.19 -2.22
N SER A 101 -1.61 -9.34 -1.55
CA SER A 101 -0.47 -10.25 -1.78
C SER A 101 -0.95 -11.65 -2.13
N ALA A 102 -0.23 -12.35 -3.01
CA ALA A 102 -0.59 -13.68 -3.50
C ALA A 102 -0.23 -14.85 -2.54
N GLY A 103 -0.07 -14.60 -1.23
CA GLY A 103 0.42 -15.59 -0.25
C GLY A 103 -0.69 -16.18 0.63
N ALA A 104 -0.41 -17.34 1.25
CA ALA A 104 -1.33 -18.06 2.15
C ALA A 104 -1.68 -17.30 3.45
N ALA A 105 -0.80 -16.39 3.89
CA ALA A 105 -1.04 -15.46 4.99
C ALA A 105 -0.79 -14.03 4.49
N PRO A 106 -1.74 -13.42 3.77
CA PRO A 106 -1.53 -12.14 3.14
C PRO A 106 -1.42 -11.04 4.19
N TRP A 107 -0.38 -10.22 4.09
CA TRP A 107 -0.28 -9.01 4.90
C TRP A 107 -1.35 -8.02 4.46
N GLN A 108 -2.11 -7.51 5.42
CA GLN A 108 -3.09 -6.45 5.22
C GLN A 108 -2.54 -5.17 5.83
N ALA A 109 -2.45 -4.11 5.04
CA ALA A 109 -2.10 -2.80 5.53
C ALA A 109 -3.20 -2.32 6.51
N PRO A 110 -2.87 -1.93 7.75
CA PRO A 110 -3.85 -1.32 8.64
C PRO A 110 -4.45 -0.06 8.02
N ALA A 111 -5.68 0.27 8.42
CA ALA A 111 -6.28 1.56 8.03
C ALA A 111 -5.39 2.73 8.49
N VAL A 112 -5.37 3.80 7.69
CA VAL A 112 -4.65 5.04 8.01
C VAL A 112 -5.68 6.19 8.08
N PRO A 113 -5.66 7.02 9.13
CA PRO A 113 -4.80 6.95 10.32
C PRO A 113 -5.27 5.90 11.35
N ALA A 114 -4.32 5.32 12.08
CA ALA A 114 -4.56 4.39 13.19
C ALA A 114 -3.42 4.39 14.22
N LEU A 115 -3.79 4.26 15.51
CA LEU A 115 -2.85 4.07 16.62
C LEU A 115 -2.22 2.67 16.55
N GLN A 116 -0.89 2.60 16.64
CA GLN A 116 -0.16 1.35 16.61
C GLN A 116 -0.20 0.67 17.98
N ALA A 117 -0.69 -0.57 18.01
CA ALA A 117 -0.94 -1.32 19.25
C ALA A 117 0.32 -1.41 20.13
N GLY A 118 0.16 -1.11 21.42
CA GLY A 118 1.27 -1.13 22.38
C GLY A 118 2.21 0.08 22.27
N THR A 119 1.85 1.12 21.53
CA THR A 119 2.62 2.37 21.41
C THR A 119 1.70 3.59 21.46
N GLU A 120 2.28 4.79 21.50
CA GLU A 120 1.56 6.07 21.31
C GLU A 120 1.64 6.59 19.87
N ASN A 121 2.24 5.82 18.95
CA ASN A 121 2.49 6.26 17.59
C ASN A 121 1.25 6.08 16.70
N TRP A 122 1.02 7.04 15.82
CA TRP A 122 -0.06 7.00 14.83
C TRP A 122 0.48 6.83 13.42
N SER A 123 -0.23 6.05 12.60
CA SER A 123 -0.09 6.14 11.15
C SER A 123 -0.78 7.41 10.65
N ALA A 124 -0.25 8.00 9.57
CA ALA A 124 -0.81 9.21 8.99
C ALA A 124 -0.47 9.31 7.51
N PHE A 125 -1.38 9.90 6.73
CA PHE A 125 -1.06 10.38 5.40
C PHE A 125 -0.23 11.67 5.51
N VAL A 126 0.89 11.72 4.81
CA VAL A 126 1.76 12.90 4.73
C VAL A 126 1.62 13.61 3.39
N ALA A 127 1.08 12.93 2.38
CA ALA A 127 0.66 13.49 1.10
C ALA A 127 -0.50 12.63 0.54
N PRO A 128 -1.77 13.03 0.74
CA PRO A 128 -2.94 12.29 0.27
C PRO A 128 -3.27 12.55 -1.21
#